data_AF-A0A3F3H6D0-F1
#
_entry.id   AF-A0A3F3H6D0-F1
#
_cell.length_a   1.000
_cell.length_b   1.000
_cell.length_c   1.000
_cell.angle_alpha   90.00
_cell.angle_beta   90.00
_cell.angle_gamma   90.00
#
_symmetry.space_group_name_H-M   'P 1'
#
loop_
_entity.id
_entity.type
_entity.pdbx_description
1 polymer ?
#
loop_
_entity_poly.entity_id
_entity_poly.type
_entity_poly.pdbx_seq_one_letter_code
_entity_poly.pdbx_strand_id
1 'polypeptide(L)'
;SYTTGYNAGKSEASGYDDQKAPAADASQAEKDAYEGAQAGAKDAIAGNPTPTDLATKSPAYQTAYKQAHDAAATGLTDGQNNTTPTDAQKADPAYVKGNNAAQSAKEATEDAQAGNTDHQAKTADPDAYTNAAKAYADGATAAAAGKTDPSTSTDPIYKAAYNQAINDTAAARQAAIKDASDRHDQDVDPTKSYSANPTVQAAAKQAYADAQKALTDTLAGNAPTNPNDAQTAGTAAANNDKSYVADTIAGKTPSATVSDDSAQTIKAQVAAAQAAVAANPDASDELNSKDPLANYAYKQAFDDAKAKYDNGVANAAKAQATDSSADAATKQGADDFSKGLTAAVNGQTIANPTSGEKAGIDAAKSFNQGYTDGEKGTDDSNVTDPVQKAAAAAAKEALTDYANGSPKGTDDINKMDPVSKAAYQKALDDAKGLATQGQNAFTNGTGRPDDSTPAGKVAAAAYDKAKQGYEDAAAGKTTDADKNDPAYQAGQKAYTDSQTGYNGTTTPADNASQLTKDAYNGATSGAADAVAGKAKPADLATKSQAYQDAYNKAYDQAQKGMADATAGTQPT
;
A
#
# COMPACT_ATOMS: atom_id res chain seq x y z
N SER A 1 60.76 -72.94 42.42
CA SER A 1 59.36 -72.50 42.26
C SER A 1 59.08 -71.10 42.80
N TYR A 2 59.83 -70.56 43.78
CA TYR A 2 59.62 -69.18 44.28
C TYR A 2 60.33 -68.10 43.42
N THR A 3 61.56 -68.36 42.97
CA THR A 3 62.36 -67.43 42.14
C THR A 3 61.83 -67.25 40.72
N THR A 4 61.20 -68.28 40.16
CA THR A 4 60.57 -68.23 38.82
C THR A 4 59.29 -67.40 38.84
N GLY A 5 58.49 -67.46 39.92
CA GLY A 5 57.29 -66.63 40.10
C GLY A 5 57.61 -65.18 40.45
N TYR A 6 58.66 -64.93 41.26
CA TYR A 6 59.11 -63.59 41.60
C TYR A 6 59.69 -62.84 40.38
N ASN A 7 60.43 -63.55 39.51
CA ASN A 7 60.94 -62.95 38.27
C ASN A 7 59.83 -62.74 37.22
N ALA A 8 58.81 -63.61 37.16
CA ALA A 8 57.64 -63.42 36.30
C ALA A 8 56.83 -62.16 36.68
N GLY A 9 56.57 -61.95 37.98
CA GLY A 9 55.86 -60.75 38.44
C GLY A 9 56.64 -59.44 38.28
N LYS A 10 57.98 -59.50 38.26
CA LYS A 10 58.83 -58.33 37.96
C LYS A 10 58.93 -58.07 36.45
N SER A 11 58.93 -59.12 35.63
CA SER A 11 58.94 -59.02 34.15
C SER A 11 57.60 -58.59 33.55
N GLU A 12 56.48 -58.93 34.22
CA GLU A 12 55.15 -58.47 33.84
C GLU A 12 54.98 -56.95 34.07
N ALA A 13 55.59 -56.41 35.13
CA ALA A 13 55.61 -54.97 35.40
C ALA A 13 56.62 -54.22 34.50
N SER A 14 57.83 -54.75 34.26
CA SER A 14 58.86 -54.05 33.46
C SER A 14 58.51 -53.91 31.98
N GLY A 15 57.84 -54.92 31.39
CA GLY A 15 57.41 -54.87 29.98
C GLY A 15 56.25 -53.89 29.72
N TYR A 16 55.43 -53.63 30.75
CA TYR A 16 54.33 -52.66 30.71
C TYR A 16 54.82 -51.22 30.93
N ASP A 17 55.68 -51.00 31.92
CA ASP A 17 56.09 -49.67 32.38
C ASP A 17 57.09 -48.95 31.46
N ASP A 18 58.00 -49.66 30.76
CA ASP A 18 59.10 -48.98 30.03
C ASP A 18 58.78 -48.70 28.55
N GLN A 19 57.85 -49.44 27.91
CA GLN A 19 57.56 -49.45 26.45
C GLN A 19 58.80 -49.36 25.52
N LYS A 20 60.00 -49.56 26.04
CA LYS A 20 61.21 -49.76 25.27
C LYS A 20 61.19 -51.18 24.79
N ALA A 21 61.63 -51.37 23.55
CA ALA A 21 61.82 -52.69 23.00
C ALA A 21 62.63 -53.52 24.03
N PRO A 22 62.08 -54.63 24.51
CA PRO A 22 62.75 -55.44 25.53
C PRO A 22 64.12 -55.85 25.01
N ALA A 23 65.12 -55.90 25.91
CA ALA A 23 66.47 -56.31 25.55
C ALA A 23 66.46 -57.69 24.86
N ALA A 24 67.46 -57.99 24.03
CA ALA A 24 67.48 -59.24 23.26
C ALA A 24 67.38 -60.48 24.17
N ASP A 25 67.93 -60.39 25.39
CA ASP A 25 67.94 -61.39 26.46
C ASP A 25 66.75 -61.31 27.44
N ALA A 26 65.78 -60.42 27.20
CA ALA A 26 64.58 -60.32 28.01
C ALA A 26 63.74 -61.61 27.99
N SER A 27 63.01 -61.84 29.07
CA SER A 27 62.15 -63.02 29.22
C SER A 27 61.00 -63.01 28.20
N GLN A 28 60.48 -64.19 27.86
CA GLN A 28 59.31 -64.28 26.97
C GLN A 28 58.08 -63.56 27.55
N ALA A 29 57.88 -63.63 28.87
CA ALA A 29 56.77 -62.94 29.53
C ALA A 29 56.86 -61.41 29.40
N GLU A 30 58.08 -60.86 29.45
CA GLU A 30 58.32 -59.41 29.23
C GLU A 30 58.06 -58.99 27.79
N LYS A 31 58.49 -59.82 26.83
CA LYS A 31 58.20 -59.63 25.40
C LYS A 31 56.69 -59.67 25.12
N ASP A 32 56.01 -60.66 25.69
CA ASP A 32 54.56 -60.82 25.59
C ASP A 32 53.80 -59.64 26.25
N ALA A 33 54.25 -59.16 27.41
CA ALA A 33 53.66 -58.01 28.09
C ALA A 33 53.83 -56.71 27.27
N TYR A 34 55.02 -56.50 26.70
CA TYR A 34 55.31 -55.36 25.83
C TYR A 34 54.43 -55.35 24.56
N GLU A 35 54.30 -56.51 23.91
CA GLU A 35 53.40 -56.67 22.75
C GLU A 35 51.94 -56.46 23.13
N GLY A 36 51.52 -57.02 24.27
CA GLY A 36 50.17 -56.86 24.82
C GLY A 36 49.84 -55.39 25.09
N ALA A 37 50.73 -54.65 25.76
CA ALA A 37 50.55 -53.24 26.07
C ALA A 37 50.45 -52.38 24.80
N GLN A 38 51.32 -52.61 23.81
CA GLN A 38 51.25 -51.88 22.53
C GLN A 38 49.96 -52.15 21.77
N ALA A 39 49.52 -53.43 21.71
CA ALA A 39 48.28 -53.81 21.07
C ALA A 39 47.08 -53.20 21.80
N GLY A 40 47.04 -53.28 23.13
CA GLY A 40 45.96 -52.72 23.95
C GLY A 40 45.81 -51.22 23.78
N ALA A 41 46.92 -50.47 23.86
CA ALA A 41 46.88 -49.02 23.65
C ALA A 41 46.48 -48.64 22.21
N LYS A 42 46.98 -49.38 21.20
CA LYS A 42 46.63 -49.15 19.79
C LYS A 42 45.14 -49.42 19.55
N ASP A 43 44.62 -50.53 20.06
CA ASP A 43 43.22 -50.91 19.90
C ASP A 43 42.28 -49.94 20.61
N ALA A 44 42.65 -49.43 21.80
CA ALA A 44 41.89 -48.39 22.48
C ALA A 44 41.80 -47.10 21.67
N ILE A 45 42.92 -46.64 21.10
CA ILE A 45 42.97 -45.42 20.27
C ILE A 45 42.16 -45.59 18.98
N ALA A 46 42.24 -46.76 18.34
CA ALA A 46 41.49 -47.08 17.13
C ALA A 46 40.01 -47.44 17.38
N GLY A 47 39.59 -47.59 18.64
CA GLY A 47 38.26 -48.05 19.00
C GLY A 47 37.96 -49.50 18.58
N ASN A 48 38.99 -50.33 18.49
CA ASN A 48 38.86 -51.75 18.17
C ASN A 48 38.30 -52.52 19.38
N PRO A 49 37.39 -53.48 19.16
CA PRO A 49 36.95 -54.37 20.22
C PRO A 49 38.13 -55.22 20.70
N THR A 50 38.05 -55.69 21.95
CA THR A 50 39.02 -56.65 22.49
C THR A 50 39.15 -57.86 21.55
N PRO A 51 40.38 -58.25 21.14
CA PRO A 51 40.59 -59.37 20.24
C PRO A 51 39.97 -60.67 20.74
N THR A 52 39.29 -61.40 19.85
CA THR A 52 38.63 -62.66 20.20
C THR A 52 39.62 -63.77 20.57
N ASP A 53 40.87 -63.66 20.11
CA ASP A 53 41.96 -64.58 20.43
C ASP A 53 42.74 -64.16 21.70
N LEU A 54 42.36 -63.07 22.38
CA LEU A 54 43.07 -62.59 23.58
C LEU A 54 43.17 -63.68 24.65
N ALA A 55 42.12 -64.48 24.83
CA ALA A 55 42.08 -65.58 25.79
C ALA A 55 43.09 -66.71 25.48
N THR A 56 43.63 -66.76 24.25
CA THR A 56 44.64 -67.73 23.82
C THR A 56 46.08 -67.24 23.98
N LYS A 57 46.28 -65.95 24.35
CA LYS A 57 47.60 -65.36 24.61
C LYS A 57 48.09 -65.70 26.01
N SER A 58 49.37 -65.45 26.29
CA SER A 58 49.93 -65.65 27.63
C SER A 58 49.27 -64.72 28.67
N PRO A 59 49.24 -65.10 29.96
CA PRO A 59 48.68 -64.25 31.02
C PRO A 59 49.33 -62.85 31.09
N ALA A 60 50.63 -62.77 30.81
CA ALA A 60 51.39 -61.51 30.75
C ALA A 60 50.86 -60.58 29.64
N TYR A 61 50.64 -61.11 28.43
CA TYR A 61 50.03 -60.36 27.33
C TYR A 61 48.63 -59.87 27.69
N GLN A 62 47.77 -60.75 28.24
CA GLN A 62 46.37 -60.42 28.53
C GLN A 62 46.23 -59.29 29.55
N THR A 63 47.04 -59.34 30.62
CA THR A 63 47.05 -58.33 31.68
C THR A 63 47.51 -56.99 31.14
N ALA A 64 48.67 -56.97 30.48
CA ALA A 64 49.26 -55.76 29.91
C ALA A 64 48.36 -55.12 28.84
N TYR A 65 47.71 -55.95 28.00
CA TYR A 65 46.73 -55.49 27.01
C TYR A 65 45.58 -54.73 27.66
N LYS A 66 44.92 -55.32 28.68
CA LYS A 66 43.75 -54.70 29.33
C LYS A 66 44.13 -53.39 30.02
N GLN A 67 45.23 -53.40 30.77
CA GLN A 67 45.70 -52.21 31.47
C GLN A 67 46.06 -51.07 30.50
N ALA A 68 46.82 -51.38 29.43
CA ALA A 68 47.19 -50.38 28.44
C ALA A 68 45.99 -49.87 27.65
N HIS A 69 45.02 -50.75 27.36
CA HIS A 69 43.78 -50.37 26.70
C HIS A 69 42.98 -49.36 27.56
N ASP A 70 42.77 -49.66 28.84
CA ASP A 70 42.01 -48.79 29.74
C ASP A 70 42.75 -47.47 30.02
N ALA A 71 44.08 -47.53 30.21
CA ALA A 71 44.92 -46.35 30.38
C ALA A 71 44.91 -45.45 29.14
N ALA A 72 45.06 -46.01 27.93
CA ALA A 72 45.01 -45.25 26.69
C ALA A 72 43.61 -44.68 26.41
N ALA A 73 42.53 -45.42 26.70
CA ALA A 73 41.16 -44.91 26.59
C ALA A 73 40.90 -43.74 27.56
N THR A 74 41.43 -43.83 28.78
CA THR A 74 41.39 -42.73 29.76
C THR A 74 42.18 -41.53 29.26
N GLY A 75 43.42 -41.75 28.81
CA GLY A 75 44.27 -40.70 28.24
C GLY A 75 43.65 -40.02 27.03
N LEU A 76 42.98 -40.78 26.15
CA LEU A 76 42.26 -40.24 25.01
C LEU A 76 41.11 -39.32 25.46
N THR A 77 40.30 -39.78 26.42
CA THR A 77 39.17 -38.99 26.96
C THR A 77 39.66 -37.72 27.65
N ASP A 78 40.71 -37.83 28.47
CA ASP A 78 41.33 -36.71 29.16
C ASP A 78 41.93 -35.70 28.18
N GLY A 79 42.65 -36.17 27.16
CA GLY A 79 43.23 -35.33 26.13
C GLY A 79 42.18 -34.59 25.29
N GLN A 80 41.04 -35.24 24.99
CA GLN A 80 39.90 -34.61 24.31
C GLN A 80 39.29 -33.49 25.17
N ASN A 81 39.25 -33.69 26.49
CA ASN A 81 38.70 -32.72 27.45
C ASN A 81 39.73 -31.70 27.95
N ASN A 82 40.98 -31.76 27.45
CA ASN A 82 42.10 -30.94 27.91
C ASN A 82 42.34 -31.03 29.43
N THR A 83 42.10 -32.21 30.00
CA THR A 83 42.37 -32.52 31.41
C THR A 83 43.88 -32.53 31.64
N THR A 84 44.35 -31.89 32.72
CA THR A 84 45.78 -31.93 33.07
C THR A 84 46.14 -33.29 33.68
N PRO A 85 47.09 -34.05 33.09
CA PRO A 85 47.48 -35.35 33.64
C PRO A 85 48.14 -35.24 35.02
N THR A 86 47.81 -36.17 35.92
CA THR A 86 48.52 -36.38 37.19
C THR A 86 49.93 -36.93 36.96
N ASP A 87 50.80 -36.86 37.97
CA ASP A 87 52.18 -37.38 37.86
C ASP A 87 52.21 -38.89 37.59
N ALA A 88 51.26 -39.65 38.17
CA ALA A 88 51.10 -41.08 37.89
C ALA A 88 50.69 -41.34 36.44
N GLN A 89 49.76 -40.54 35.90
CA GLN A 89 49.32 -40.66 34.51
C GLN A 89 50.40 -40.24 33.51
N LYS A 90 51.24 -39.25 33.83
CA LYS A 90 52.41 -38.89 33.01
C LYS A 90 53.47 -39.98 32.98
N ALA A 91 53.54 -40.80 34.04
CA ALA A 91 54.45 -41.93 34.12
C ALA A 91 53.91 -43.18 33.40
N ASP A 92 52.63 -43.23 33.02
CA ASP A 92 52.01 -44.33 32.27
C ASP A 92 52.12 -44.06 30.74
N PRO A 93 52.94 -44.83 30.00
CA PRO A 93 53.15 -44.60 28.57
C PRO A 93 51.89 -44.83 27.73
N ALA A 94 50.99 -45.74 28.13
CA ALA A 94 49.76 -46.02 27.40
C ALA A 94 48.76 -44.85 27.56
N TYR A 95 48.65 -44.29 28.77
CA TYR A 95 47.91 -43.06 29.01
C TYR A 95 48.45 -41.90 28.17
N VAL A 96 49.77 -41.65 28.21
CA VAL A 96 50.40 -40.56 27.45
C VAL A 96 50.17 -40.73 25.95
N LYS A 97 50.24 -41.96 25.43
CA LYS A 97 49.94 -42.25 24.02
C LYS A 97 48.50 -41.89 23.66
N GLY A 98 47.52 -42.29 24.48
CA GLY A 98 46.12 -41.91 24.29
C GLY A 98 45.91 -40.41 24.35
N ASN A 99 46.52 -39.72 25.31
CA ASN A 99 46.45 -38.26 25.44
C ASN A 99 47.08 -37.54 24.24
N ASN A 100 48.25 -37.98 23.77
CA ASN A 100 48.92 -37.42 22.60
C ASN A 100 48.11 -37.64 21.31
N ALA A 101 47.46 -38.80 21.17
CA ALA A 101 46.56 -39.09 20.06
C ALA A 101 45.35 -38.12 20.06
N ALA A 102 44.72 -37.90 21.21
CA ALA A 102 43.63 -36.94 21.34
C ALA A 102 44.05 -35.49 21.04
N GLN A 103 45.21 -35.06 21.54
CA GLN A 103 45.75 -33.72 21.26
C GLN A 103 46.06 -33.54 19.78
N SER A 104 46.70 -34.53 19.14
CA SER A 104 47.00 -34.50 17.70
C SER A 104 45.73 -34.50 16.85
N ALA A 105 44.68 -35.22 17.27
CA ALA A 105 43.37 -35.18 16.62
C ALA A 105 42.67 -33.81 16.76
N LYS A 106 42.80 -33.16 17.92
CA LYS A 106 42.28 -31.81 18.15
C LYS A 106 43.00 -30.78 17.29
N GLU A 107 44.33 -30.84 17.22
CA GLU A 107 45.15 -30.01 16.32
C GLU A 107 44.72 -30.18 14.85
N ALA A 108 44.49 -31.41 14.39
CA ALA A 108 43.99 -31.67 13.04
C ALA A 108 42.63 -31.02 12.77
N THR A 109 41.74 -31.03 13.76
CA THR A 109 40.41 -30.42 13.65
C THR A 109 40.51 -28.90 13.63
N GLU A 110 41.35 -28.30 14.47
CA GLU A 110 41.60 -26.85 14.50
C GLU A 110 42.26 -26.36 13.20
N ASP A 111 43.22 -27.12 12.67
CA ASP A 111 43.82 -26.85 11.37
C ASP A 111 42.78 -26.93 10.25
N ALA A 112 41.95 -27.98 10.24
CA ALA A 112 40.88 -28.12 9.26
C ALA A 112 39.89 -26.95 9.33
N GLN A 113 39.52 -26.49 10.53
CA GLN A 113 38.69 -25.30 10.74
C GLN A 113 39.35 -24.02 10.23
N ALA A 114 40.66 -23.88 10.44
CA ALA A 114 41.47 -22.77 9.96
C ALA A 114 41.79 -22.83 8.45
N GLY A 115 41.45 -23.92 7.77
CA GLY A 115 41.79 -24.14 6.36
C GLY A 115 43.26 -24.45 6.12
N ASN A 116 43.96 -24.98 7.13
CA ASN A 116 45.38 -25.33 7.08
C ASN A 116 45.58 -26.84 6.93
N THR A 117 46.62 -27.25 6.21
CA THR A 117 46.98 -28.66 5.95
C THR A 117 48.42 -29.01 6.31
N ASP A 118 49.23 -28.05 6.79
CA ASP A 118 50.69 -28.15 6.73
C ASP A 118 51.36 -28.60 8.06
N HIS A 119 50.60 -28.96 9.10
CA HIS A 119 51.15 -29.24 10.44
C HIS A 119 51.37 -30.71 10.80
N GLN A 120 51.03 -31.66 9.92
CA GLN A 120 51.13 -33.12 10.18
C GLN A 120 52.51 -33.57 10.71
N ALA A 121 53.61 -32.95 10.27
CA ALA A 121 54.97 -33.36 10.64
C ALA A 121 55.44 -32.90 12.05
N LYS A 122 54.61 -32.15 12.79
CA LYS A 122 54.97 -31.54 14.08
C LYS A 122 54.19 -32.10 15.28
N THR A 123 53.27 -33.04 15.06
CA THR A 123 52.36 -33.53 16.09
C THR A 123 52.91 -34.74 16.82
N ALA A 124 52.41 -34.99 18.03
CA ALA A 124 52.88 -36.09 18.88
C ALA A 124 52.41 -37.47 18.40
N ASP A 125 51.31 -37.54 17.64
CA ASP A 125 50.78 -38.75 16.99
C ASP A 125 50.27 -38.44 15.57
N PRO A 126 51.09 -38.68 14.52
CA PRO A 126 50.73 -38.40 13.14
C PRO A 126 49.57 -39.25 12.59
N ASP A 127 49.38 -40.48 13.09
CA ASP A 127 48.31 -41.37 12.63
C ASP A 127 46.95 -40.85 13.12
N ALA A 128 46.89 -40.47 14.40
CA ALA A 128 45.71 -39.83 15.00
C ALA A 128 45.36 -38.51 14.30
N TYR A 129 46.37 -37.67 13.99
CA TYR A 129 46.17 -36.44 13.22
C TYR A 129 45.56 -36.72 11.84
N THR A 130 46.14 -37.67 11.10
CA THR A 130 45.68 -38.02 9.75
C THR A 130 44.26 -38.57 9.76
N ASN A 131 43.94 -39.41 10.74
CA ASN A 131 42.62 -39.98 10.91
C ASN A 131 41.57 -38.90 11.20
N ALA A 132 41.87 -37.97 12.11
CA ALA A 132 41.00 -36.84 12.44
C ALA A 132 40.81 -35.89 11.25
N ALA A 133 41.89 -35.54 10.54
CA ALA A 133 41.82 -34.69 9.34
C ALA A 133 40.94 -35.32 8.24
N LYS A 134 41.10 -36.63 8.00
CA LYS A 134 40.25 -37.37 7.07
C LYS A 134 38.79 -37.38 7.54
N ALA A 135 38.55 -37.67 8.82
CA ALA A 135 37.21 -37.73 9.37
C ALA A 135 36.47 -36.38 9.29
N TYR A 136 37.19 -35.27 9.55
CA TYR A 136 36.65 -33.93 9.39
C TYR A 136 36.28 -33.65 7.92
N ALA A 137 37.16 -33.99 6.98
CA ALA A 137 36.88 -33.81 5.55
C ALA A 137 35.67 -34.64 5.08
N ASP A 138 35.56 -35.89 5.54
CA ASP A 138 34.42 -36.76 5.26
C ASP A 138 33.12 -36.19 5.86
N GLY A 139 33.17 -35.69 7.09
CA GLY A 139 32.03 -35.06 7.77
C GLY A 139 31.58 -33.77 7.08
N ALA A 140 32.50 -32.89 6.70
CA ALA A 140 32.19 -31.67 5.96
C ALA A 140 31.56 -31.97 4.59
N THR A 141 32.08 -32.99 3.89
CA THR A 141 31.53 -33.44 2.60
C THR A 141 30.12 -34.02 2.75
N ALA A 142 29.91 -34.85 3.78
CA ALA A 142 28.60 -35.40 4.09
C ALA A 142 27.59 -34.30 4.42
N ALA A 143 27.97 -33.36 5.28
CA ALA A 143 27.15 -32.21 5.66
C ALA A 143 26.80 -31.33 4.45
N ALA A 144 27.78 -31.07 3.57
CA ALA A 144 27.57 -30.31 2.33
C ALA A 144 26.56 -31.00 1.39
N ALA A 145 26.50 -32.33 1.41
CA ALA A 145 25.52 -33.13 0.69
C ALA A 145 24.16 -33.28 1.43
N GLY A 146 23.95 -32.54 2.53
CA GLY A 146 22.73 -32.58 3.32
C GLY A 146 22.62 -33.77 4.29
N LYS A 147 23.70 -34.53 4.52
CA LYS A 147 23.72 -35.61 5.50
C LYS A 147 24.25 -35.11 6.83
N THR A 148 23.39 -35.03 7.84
CA THR A 148 23.72 -34.49 9.16
C THR A 148 23.76 -35.54 10.27
N ASP A 149 23.65 -36.82 9.91
CA ASP A 149 23.69 -37.90 10.89
C ASP A 149 25.10 -38.02 11.50
N PRO A 150 25.19 -38.21 12.84
CA PRO A 150 26.47 -38.47 13.48
C PRO A 150 27.16 -39.73 12.96
N SER A 151 28.49 -39.74 12.99
CA SER A 151 29.28 -40.91 12.61
C SER A 151 28.95 -42.12 13.47
N THR A 152 28.77 -43.27 12.81
CA THR A 152 28.59 -44.59 13.41
C THR A 152 29.90 -45.34 13.63
N SER A 153 31.05 -44.73 13.30
CA SER A 153 32.37 -45.32 13.51
C SER A 153 32.59 -45.64 15.00
N THR A 154 33.19 -46.80 15.27
CA THR A 154 33.64 -47.17 16.62
C THR A 154 34.95 -46.49 16.98
N ASP A 155 35.68 -45.96 16.01
CA ASP A 155 36.89 -45.17 16.22
C ASP A 155 36.52 -43.81 16.86
N PRO A 156 36.95 -43.56 18.11
CA PRO A 156 36.57 -42.36 18.86
C PRO A 156 37.13 -41.06 18.26
N ILE A 157 38.31 -41.10 17.65
CA ILE A 157 38.94 -39.95 17.00
C ILE A 157 38.18 -39.59 15.73
N TYR A 158 37.94 -40.60 14.88
CA TYR A 158 37.19 -40.40 13.64
C TYR A 158 35.78 -39.88 13.95
N LYS A 159 35.10 -40.49 14.92
CA LYS A 159 33.73 -40.09 15.29
C LYS A 159 33.67 -38.64 15.77
N ALA A 160 34.61 -38.22 16.62
CA ALA A 160 34.64 -36.85 17.15
C ALA A 160 34.87 -35.81 16.04
N ALA A 161 35.90 -35.98 15.22
CA ALA A 161 36.25 -35.03 14.16
C ALA A 161 35.19 -34.96 13.05
N TYR A 162 34.59 -36.10 12.66
CA TYR A 162 33.47 -36.12 11.72
C TYR A 162 32.27 -35.34 12.24
N ASN A 163 31.88 -35.56 13.50
CA ASN A 163 30.73 -34.88 14.10
C ASN A 163 30.99 -33.37 14.28
N GLN A 164 32.23 -32.98 14.56
CA GLN A 164 32.60 -31.56 14.61
C GLN A 164 32.42 -30.89 13.24
N ALA A 165 32.85 -31.53 12.16
CA ALA A 165 32.67 -31.00 10.80
C ALA A 165 31.20 -30.83 10.40
N ILE A 166 30.33 -31.75 10.84
CA ILE A 166 28.87 -31.66 10.64
C ILE A 166 28.33 -30.39 11.34
N ASN A 167 28.73 -30.16 12.59
CA ASN A 167 28.30 -28.99 13.36
C ASN A 167 28.82 -27.66 12.76
N ASP A 168 30.10 -27.61 12.40
CA ASP A 168 30.72 -26.43 11.79
C ASP A 168 30.03 -26.09 10.46
N THR A 169 29.73 -27.11 9.65
CA THR A 169 29.01 -26.93 8.38
C THR A 169 27.58 -26.43 8.62
N ALA A 170 26.86 -27.00 9.58
CA ALA A 170 25.51 -26.55 9.92
C ALA A 170 25.51 -25.08 10.40
N ALA A 171 26.45 -24.69 11.26
CA ALA A 171 26.56 -23.32 11.76
C ALA A 171 26.88 -22.32 10.63
N ALA A 172 27.85 -22.64 9.76
CA ALA A 172 28.20 -21.80 8.62
C ALA A 172 27.04 -21.64 7.64
N ARG A 173 26.29 -22.73 7.35
CA ARG A 173 25.10 -22.68 6.50
C ARG A 173 23.98 -21.85 7.12
N GLN A 174 23.72 -21.98 8.43
CA GLN A 174 22.71 -21.17 9.11
C GLN A 174 23.03 -19.68 9.07
N ALA A 175 24.29 -19.29 9.29
CA ALA A 175 24.73 -17.91 9.16
C ALA A 175 24.52 -17.39 7.73
N ALA A 176 24.83 -18.21 6.72
CA ALA A 176 24.64 -17.85 5.31
C ALA A 176 23.16 -17.73 4.92
N ILE A 177 22.28 -18.61 5.41
CA ILE A 177 20.83 -18.53 5.20
C ILE A 177 20.24 -17.27 5.83
N LYS A 178 20.71 -16.90 7.04
CA LYS A 178 20.28 -15.66 7.70
C LYS A 178 20.70 -14.44 6.88
N ASP A 179 21.96 -14.38 6.46
CA ASP A 179 22.46 -13.29 5.61
C ASP A 179 21.67 -13.17 4.29
N ALA A 180 21.28 -14.30 3.69
CA ALA A 180 20.47 -14.33 2.46
C ALA A 180 19.08 -13.69 2.65
N SER A 181 18.50 -13.84 3.83
CA SER A 181 17.19 -13.25 4.17
C SER A 181 17.30 -11.77 4.50
N ASP A 182 18.43 -11.35 5.09
CA ASP A 182 18.67 -9.94 5.42
C ASP A 182 19.04 -9.10 4.17
N ARG A 183 19.74 -9.71 3.19
CA ARG A 183 20.30 -9.03 2.00
C ARG A 183 19.59 -9.46 0.71
N HIS A 184 18.30 -9.17 0.62
CA HIS A 184 17.43 -9.57 -0.50
C HIS A 184 17.85 -9.01 -1.87
N ASP A 185 18.70 -7.97 -1.91
CA ASP A 185 19.12 -7.23 -3.10
C ASP A 185 20.51 -7.60 -3.64
N GLN A 186 21.21 -8.53 -2.99
CA GLN A 186 22.65 -8.77 -3.22
C GLN A 186 22.97 -10.23 -3.49
N ASP A 187 23.64 -10.48 -4.62
CA ASP A 187 24.35 -11.74 -4.84
C ASP A 187 25.27 -12.06 -3.66
N VAL A 188 25.64 -13.34 -3.50
CA VAL A 188 26.67 -13.77 -2.52
C VAL A 188 27.88 -12.84 -2.64
N ASP A 189 28.14 -12.08 -1.58
CA ASP A 189 29.36 -11.28 -1.48
C ASP A 189 30.57 -12.23 -1.65
N PRO A 190 31.37 -12.08 -2.72
CA PRO A 190 32.44 -13.02 -3.00
C PRO A 190 33.51 -13.00 -1.90
N THR A 191 33.61 -11.88 -1.16
CA THR A 191 34.59 -11.65 -0.07
C THR A 191 34.09 -12.10 1.29
N LYS A 192 32.78 -12.38 1.45
CA LYS A 192 32.21 -12.87 2.70
C LYS A 192 32.65 -14.32 2.95
N SER A 193 33.28 -14.51 4.11
CA SER A 193 33.63 -15.84 4.62
C SER A 193 32.69 -16.24 5.75
N TYR A 194 32.17 -17.46 5.67
CA TYR A 194 31.41 -18.17 6.70
C TYR A 194 32.26 -19.24 7.39
N SER A 195 33.37 -19.65 6.76
CA SER A 195 34.37 -20.55 7.32
C SER A 195 35.71 -20.39 6.58
N ALA A 196 36.83 -20.62 7.27
CA ALA A 196 38.13 -20.71 6.62
C ALA A 196 38.34 -22.08 5.95
N ASN A 197 37.58 -23.12 6.34
CA ASN A 197 37.58 -24.40 5.65
C ASN A 197 36.89 -24.29 4.27
N PRO A 198 37.56 -24.64 3.16
CA PRO A 198 37.01 -24.48 1.81
C PRO A 198 35.72 -25.25 1.54
N THR A 199 35.58 -26.47 2.05
CA THR A 199 34.39 -27.32 1.85
C THR A 199 33.20 -26.74 2.61
N VAL A 200 33.41 -26.37 3.86
CA VAL A 200 32.38 -25.72 4.70
C VAL A 200 31.96 -24.39 4.09
N GLN A 201 32.92 -23.59 3.62
CA GLN A 201 32.68 -22.31 2.97
C GLN A 201 31.85 -22.46 1.69
N ALA A 202 32.13 -23.46 0.87
CA ALA A 202 31.38 -23.74 -0.34
C ALA A 202 29.93 -24.15 -0.02
N ALA A 203 29.74 -25.02 0.97
CA ALA A 203 28.42 -25.44 1.42
C ALA A 203 27.58 -24.25 1.95
N ALA A 204 28.19 -23.34 2.70
CA ALA A 204 27.56 -22.12 3.18
C ALA A 204 27.15 -21.18 2.03
N LYS A 205 28.04 -20.96 1.04
CA LYS A 205 27.72 -20.15 -0.16
C LYS A 205 26.60 -20.75 -0.99
N GLN A 206 26.55 -22.08 -1.14
CA GLN A 206 25.43 -22.75 -1.80
C GLN A 206 24.13 -22.55 -1.03
N ALA A 207 24.14 -22.68 0.31
CA ALA A 207 22.96 -22.47 1.13
C ALA A 207 22.42 -21.02 1.03
N TYR A 208 23.30 -20.02 0.96
CA TYR A 208 22.89 -18.63 0.67
C TYR A 208 22.18 -18.53 -0.69
N ALA A 209 22.80 -19.04 -1.75
CA ALA A 209 22.24 -18.97 -3.10
C ALA A 209 20.88 -19.68 -3.21
N ASP A 210 20.76 -20.85 -2.58
CA ASP A 210 19.52 -21.62 -2.52
C ASP A 210 18.41 -20.87 -1.77
N ALA A 211 18.73 -20.27 -0.63
CA ALA A 211 17.78 -19.47 0.15
C ALA A 211 17.32 -18.23 -0.61
N GLN A 212 18.24 -17.47 -1.23
CA GLN A 212 17.89 -16.30 -2.03
C GLN A 212 17.04 -16.63 -3.25
N LYS A 213 17.39 -17.70 -3.95
CA LYS A 213 16.61 -18.15 -5.11
C LYS A 213 15.19 -18.51 -4.68
N ALA A 214 15.04 -19.29 -3.60
CA ALA A 214 13.72 -19.64 -3.08
C ALA A 214 12.94 -18.42 -2.60
N LEU A 215 13.59 -17.44 -1.96
CA LEU A 215 12.96 -16.17 -1.57
C LEU A 215 12.43 -15.42 -2.79
N THR A 216 13.28 -15.22 -3.80
CA THR A 216 12.93 -14.51 -5.05
C THR A 216 11.80 -15.21 -5.80
N ASP A 217 11.94 -16.53 -6.01
CA ASP A 217 10.93 -17.34 -6.68
C ASP A 217 9.60 -17.31 -5.92
N THR A 218 9.65 -17.38 -4.58
CA THR A 218 8.44 -17.32 -3.75
C THR A 218 7.77 -15.94 -3.87
N LEU A 219 8.51 -14.84 -3.81
CA LEU A 219 7.97 -13.48 -4.03
C LEU A 219 7.30 -13.35 -5.41
N ALA A 220 7.89 -13.95 -6.44
CA ALA A 220 7.33 -14.02 -7.79
C ALA A 220 6.17 -15.04 -7.96
N GLY A 221 5.80 -15.78 -6.91
CA GLY A 221 4.70 -16.75 -6.94
C GLY A 221 5.09 -18.17 -7.44
N ASN A 222 6.38 -18.44 -7.60
CA ASN A 222 6.94 -19.67 -8.18
C ASN A 222 7.71 -20.51 -7.13
N ALA A 223 7.18 -20.65 -5.92
CA ALA A 223 7.86 -21.34 -4.82
C ALA A 223 8.32 -22.78 -5.20
N PRO A 224 9.49 -23.22 -4.71
CA PRO A 224 10.02 -24.56 -5.01
C PRO A 224 9.12 -25.68 -4.48
N THR A 225 8.94 -26.75 -5.26
CA THR A 225 8.04 -27.87 -4.92
C THR A 225 8.67 -28.98 -4.09
N ASN A 226 10.00 -29.13 -4.15
CA ASN A 226 10.77 -30.08 -3.34
C ASN A 226 11.98 -29.35 -2.75
N PRO A 227 11.77 -28.45 -1.76
CA PRO A 227 12.82 -27.61 -1.25
C PRO A 227 13.83 -28.40 -0.42
N ASN A 228 15.11 -28.07 -0.54
CA ASN A 228 16.08 -28.39 0.51
C ASN A 228 15.85 -27.48 1.74
N ASP A 229 16.62 -27.68 2.80
CA ASP A 229 16.52 -26.91 4.04
C ASP A 229 16.76 -25.40 3.85
N ALA A 230 17.74 -25.02 3.04
CA ALA A 230 18.03 -23.62 2.72
C ALA A 230 16.89 -22.97 1.91
N GLN A 231 16.36 -23.68 0.90
CA GLN A 231 15.20 -23.24 0.13
C GLN A 231 13.95 -23.11 1.01
N THR A 232 13.76 -24.04 1.96
CA THR A 232 12.66 -23.98 2.93
C THR A 232 12.74 -22.70 3.77
N ALA A 233 13.94 -22.36 4.26
CA ALA A 233 14.16 -21.13 5.01
C ALA A 233 13.90 -19.87 4.15
N GLY A 234 14.39 -19.85 2.90
CA GLY A 234 14.13 -18.75 1.96
C GLY A 234 12.65 -18.54 1.65
N THR A 235 11.89 -19.62 1.44
CA THR A 235 10.43 -19.57 1.27
C THR A 235 9.73 -19.06 2.53
N ALA A 236 10.17 -19.48 3.72
CA ALA A 236 9.62 -18.98 4.98
C ALA A 236 9.86 -17.46 5.16
N ALA A 237 11.07 -16.99 4.86
CA ALA A 237 11.42 -15.57 4.88
C ALA A 237 10.53 -14.76 3.93
N ALA A 238 10.40 -15.19 2.67
CA ALA A 238 9.52 -14.55 1.70
C ALA A 238 8.06 -14.49 2.16
N ASN A 239 7.53 -15.54 2.78
CA ASN A 239 6.16 -15.53 3.28
C ASN A 239 5.97 -14.56 4.45
N ASN A 240 6.96 -14.44 5.34
CA ASN A 240 6.95 -13.42 6.40
C ASN A 240 6.97 -12.01 5.80
N ASP A 241 7.83 -11.77 4.80
CA ASP A 241 7.88 -10.49 4.09
C ASP A 241 6.55 -10.15 3.41
N LYS A 242 5.92 -11.11 2.71
CA LYS A 242 4.59 -10.93 2.11
C LYS A 242 3.53 -10.54 3.14
N SER A 243 3.53 -11.21 4.29
CA SER A 243 2.59 -10.89 5.38
C SER A 243 2.86 -9.49 5.94
N TYR A 244 4.13 -9.11 6.11
CA TYR A 244 4.52 -7.79 6.57
C TYR A 244 4.10 -6.69 5.58
N VAL A 245 4.27 -6.91 4.27
CA VAL A 245 3.79 -6.02 3.21
C VAL A 245 2.28 -5.84 3.31
N ALA A 246 1.52 -6.94 3.40
CA ALA A 246 0.06 -6.89 3.46
C ALA A 246 -0.45 -6.11 4.69
N ASP A 247 0.14 -6.36 5.87
CA ASP A 247 -0.22 -5.63 7.10
C ASP A 247 0.14 -4.14 6.99
N THR A 248 1.30 -3.81 6.39
CA THR A 248 1.74 -2.43 6.19
C THR A 248 0.79 -1.67 5.25
N ILE A 249 0.39 -2.27 4.13
CA ILE A 249 -0.60 -1.69 3.19
C ILE A 249 -1.95 -1.48 3.88
N ALA A 250 -2.35 -2.43 4.73
CA ALA A 250 -3.60 -2.34 5.50
C ALA A 250 -3.54 -1.35 6.67
N GLY A 251 -2.41 -0.69 6.93
CA GLY A 251 -2.21 0.21 8.07
C GLY A 251 -2.29 -0.49 9.43
N LYS A 252 -2.02 -1.81 9.46
CA LYS A 252 -2.02 -2.62 10.68
C LYS A 252 -0.63 -2.69 11.28
N THR A 253 -0.56 -3.02 12.57
CA THR A 253 0.71 -3.45 13.18
C THR A 253 1.12 -4.78 12.54
N PRO A 254 2.31 -4.88 11.92
CA PRO A 254 2.73 -6.10 11.27
C PRO A 254 2.82 -7.28 12.24
N SER A 255 2.23 -8.40 11.85
CA SER A 255 2.17 -9.64 12.65
C SER A 255 3.39 -10.54 12.43
N ALA A 256 4.04 -10.44 11.27
CA ALA A 256 5.25 -11.19 10.95
C ALA A 256 6.50 -10.49 11.46
N THR A 257 7.47 -11.28 11.92
CA THR A 257 8.82 -10.77 12.25
C THR A 257 9.69 -10.87 11.01
N VAL A 258 10.29 -9.75 10.63
CA VAL A 258 11.22 -9.61 9.50
C VAL A 258 12.49 -8.90 9.98
N SER A 259 13.54 -8.88 9.17
CA SER A 259 14.74 -8.09 9.46
C SER A 259 14.46 -6.59 9.42
N ASP A 260 15.30 -5.79 10.09
CA ASP A 260 15.19 -4.33 10.06
C ASP A 260 15.36 -3.79 8.62
N ASP A 261 16.21 -4.43 7.82
CA ASP A 261 16.45 -4.08 6.41
C ASP A 261 15.20 -4.35 5.56
N SER A 262 14.59 -5.53 5.68
CA SER A 262 13.32 -5.84 5.01
C SER A 262 12.21 -4.88 5.43
N ALA A 263 12.09 -4.57 6.72
CA ALA A 263 11.09 -3.62 7.22
C ALA A 263 11.27 -2.20 6.64
N GLN A 264 12.52 -1.74 6.47
CA GLN A 264 12.84 -0.46 5.84
C GLN A 264 12.49 -0.46 4.35
N THR A 265 12.93 -1.48 3.60
CA THR A 265 12.62 -1.64 2.18
C THR A 265 11.10 -1.62 1.95
N ILE A 266 10.34 -2.42 2.71
CA ILE A 266 8.88 -2.50 2.59
C ILE A 266 8.23 -1.14 2.83
N LYS A 267 8.57 -0.45 3.93
CA LYS A 267 7.98 0.86 4.25
C LYS A 267 8.29 1.91 3.18
N ALA A 268 9.52 1.94 2.69
CA ALA A 268 9.92 2.87 1.65
C ALA A 268 9.13 2.64 0.35
N GLN A 269 8.99 1.38 -0.08
CA GLN A 269 8.31 1.07 -1.33
C GLN A 269 6.78 1.21 -1.25
N VAL A 270 6.17 0.91 -0.10
CA VAL A 270 4.73 1.19 0.12
C VAL A 270 4.46 2.68 -0.01
N ALA A 271 5.28 3.53 0.63
CA ALA A 271 5.12 4.98 0.55
C ALA A 271 5.37 5.51 -0.89
N ALA A 272 6.38 4.98 -1.58
CA ALA A 272 6.69 5.35 -2.96
C ALA A 272 5.53 5.01 -3.92
N ALA A 273 4.95 3.82 -3.80
CA ALA A 273 3.82 3.39 -4.62
C ALA A 273 2.56 4.26 -4.39
N GLN A 274 2.26 4.56 -3.12
CA GLN A 274 1.15 5.46 -2.77
C GLN A 274 1.36 6.86 -3.36
N ALA A 275 2.58 7.40 -3.29
CA ALA A 275 2.92 8.68 -3.88
C ALA A 275 2.84 8.66 -5.42
N ALA A 276 3.19 7.54 -6.05
CA ALA A 276 3.09 7.36 -7.50
C ALA A 276 1.62 7.43 -7.97
N VAL A 277 0.71 6.69 -7.32
CA VAL A 277 -0.73 6.76 -7.61
C VAL A 277 -1.28 8.16 -7.35
N ALA A 278 -0.86 8.79 -6.25
CA ALA A 278 -1.30 10.16 -5.93
C ALA A 278 -0.87 11.18 -7.00
N ALA A 279 0.31 11.01 -7.60
CA ALA A 279 0.79 11.89 -8.66
C ALA A 279 0.18 11.57 -10.03
N ASN A 280 0.06 10.29 -10.36
CA ASN A 280 -0.56 9.80 -11.58
C ASN A 280 -1.14 8.40 -11.37
N PRO A 281 -2.47 8.26 -11.24
CA PRO A 281 -3.12 6.97 -11.04
C PRO A 281 -2.97 6.03 -12.24
N ASP A 282 -2.58 6.54 -13.41
CA ASP A 282 -2.34 5.75 -14.62
C ASP A 282 -0.85 5.47 -14.86
N ALA A 283 0.00 5.67 -13.84
CA ALA A 283 1.39 5.27 -13.88
C ALA A 283 1.57 3.74 -13.91
N SER A 284 2.79 3.28 -14.21
CA SER A 284 3.14 1.87 -14.14
C SER A 284 3.34 1.42 -12.68
N ASP A 285 2.92 0.20 -12.40
CA ASP A 285 3.13 -0.55 -11.16
C ASP A 285 4.50 -1.29 -11.12
N GLU A 286 5.36 -1.09 -12.12
CA GLU A 286 6.69 -1.72 -12.20
C GLU A 286 7.80 -0.80 -11.68
N LEU A 287 8.53 -1.24 -10.65
CA LEU A 287 9.68 -0.51 -10.07
C LEU A 287 11.02 -0.83 -10.77
N ASN A 288 11.12 -1.96 -11.49
CA ASN A 288 12.35 -2.43 -12.17
C ASN A 288 13.62 -2.40 -11.28
N SER A 289 13.47 -2.61 -9.96
CA SER A 289 14.57 -2.72 -9.01
C SER A 289 15.28 -4.07 -9.16
N LYS A 290 16.55 -4.15 -8.75
CA LYS A 290 17.25 -5.43 -8.58
C LYS A 290 16.78 -6.20 -7.34
N ASP A 291 16.17 -5.49 -6.40
CA ASP A 291 15.62 -6.04 -5.18
C ASP A 291 14.22 -6.63 -5.44
N PRO A 292 14.04 -7.96 -5.30
CA PRO A 292 12.76 -8.63 -5.51
C PRO A 292 11.72 -8.24 -4.45
N LEU A 293 12.13 -7.96 -3.21
CA LEU A 293 11.23 -7.50 -2.15
C LEU A 293 10.74 -6.09 -2.43
N ALA A 294 11.63 -5.19 -2.87
CA ALA A 294 11.24 -3.85 -3.29
C ALA A 294 10.21 -3.87 -4.42
N ASN A 295 10.46 -4.67 -5.46
CA ASN A 295 9.53 -4.83 -6.59
C ASN A 295 8.16 -5.36 -6.12
N TYR A 296 8.17 -6.40 -5.27
CA TYR A 296 6.95 -6.98 -4.74
C TYR A 296 6.16 -5.98 -3.90
N ALA A 297 6.81 -5.31 -2.94
CA ALA A 297 6.17 -4.35 -2.05
C ALA A 297 5.58 -3.16 -2.80
N TYR A 298 6.33 -2.61 -3.77
CA TYR A 298 5.86 -1.52 -4.63
C TYR A 298 4.61 -1.93 -5.41
N LYS A 299 4.68 -3.07 -6.13
CA LYS A 299 3.57 -3.55 -6.95
C LYS A 299 2.30 -3.74 -6.13
N GLN A 300 2.38 -4.43 -5.00
CA GLN A 300 1.21 -4.71 -4.16
C GLN A 300 0.59 -3.43 -3.60
N ALA A 301 1.42 -2.48 -3.17
CA ALA A 301 0.94 -1.19 -2.65
C ALA A 301 0.35 -0.31 -3.76
N PHE A 302 0.92 -0.35 -4.97
CA PHE A 302 0.39 0.37 -6.13
C PHE A 302 -0.97 -0.19 -6.53
N ASP A 303 -1.09 -1.52 -6.66
CA ASP A 303 -2.34 -2.18 -7.02
C ASP A 303 -3.46 -1.89 -6.01
N ASP A 304 -3.15 -1.91 -4.70
CA ASP A 304 -4.11 -1.56 -3.65
C ASP A 304 -4.54 -0.09 -3.71
N ALA A 305 -3.60 0.84 -3.86
CA ALA A 305 -3.91 2.26 -4.02
C ALA A 305 -4.72 2.54 -5.29
N LYS A 306 -4.40 1.88 -6.40
CA LYS A 306 -5.13 1.99 -7.67
C LYS A 306 -6.54 1.42 -7.56
N ALA A 307 -6.72 0.29 -6.88
CA ALA A 307 -8.05 -0.27 -6.64
C ALA A 307 -8.92 0.67 -5.79
N LYS A 308 -8.35 1.33 -4.79
CA LYS A 308 -9.03 2.36 -3.99
C LYS A 308 -9.42 3.57 -4.84
N TYR A 309 -8.50 4.07 -5.66
CA TYR A 309 -8.78 5.13 -6.65
C TYR A 309 -9.95 4.75 -7.56
N ASP A 310 -9.91 3.56 -8.16
CA ASP A 310 -10.95 3.07 -9.07
C ASP A 310 -12.32 2.91 -8.37
N ASN A 311 -12.34 2.52 -7.10
CA ASN A 311 -13.56 2.50 -6.29
C ASN A 311 -14.14 3.91 -6.10
N GLY A 312 -13.28 4.92 -5.89
CA GLY A 312 -13.69 6.32 -5.84
C GLY A 312 -14.36 6.78 -7.13
N VAL A 313 -13.74 6.50 -8.27
CA VAL A 313 -14.30 6.78 -9.60
C VAL A 313 -15.65 6.07 -9.80
N ALA A 314 -15.72 4.78 -9.46
CA ALA A 314 -16.92 3.97 -9.64
C ALA A 314 -18.09 4.43 -8.76
N ASN A 315 -17.82 4.86 -7.53
CA ASN A 315 -18.84 5.40 -6.63
C ASN A 315 -19.38 6.74 -7.15
N ALA A 316 -18.49 7.63 -7.62
CA ALA A 316 -18.89 8.88 -8.24
C ALA A 316 -19.75 8.67 -9.50
N ALA A 317 -19.38 7.71 -10.36
CA ALA A 317 -20.16 7.33 -11.54
C ALA A 317 -21.54 6.71 -11.20
N LYS A 318 -21.72 6.20 -9.98
CA LYS A 318 -23.01 5.74 -9.46
C LYS A 318 -23.79 6.84 -8.73
N ALA A 319 -23.35 8.10 -8.82
CA ALA A 319 -23.91 9.24 -8.10
C ALA A 319 -23.97 9.01 -6.58
N GLN A 320 -22.92 8.40 -6.02
CA GLN A 320 -22.78 8.20 -4.58
C GLN A 320 -21.84 9.24 -3.99
N ALA A 321 -22.22 9.80 -2.84
CA ALA A 321 -21.35 10.70 -2.10
C ALA A 321 -20.13 9.93 -1.56
N THR A 322 -18.95 10.53 -1.70
CA THR A 322 -17.73 9.95 -1.14
C THR A 322 -17.76 10.08 0.38
N ASP A 323 -17.55 8.96 1.09
CA ASP A 323 -17.47 8.96 2.55
C ASP A 323 -16.32 9.88 3.02
N SER A 324 -16.63 10.78 3.96
CA SER A 324 -15.64 11.67 4.58
C SER A 324 -14.46 10.92 5.23
N SER A 325 -14.67 9.67 5.66
CA SER A 325 -13.67 8.78 6.25
C SER A 325 -12.89 7.95 5.22
N ALA A 326 -13.23 8.03 3.94
CA ALA A 326 -12.52 7.33 2.87
C ALA A 326 -11.04 7.71 2.81
N ASP A 327 -10.22 6.77 2.32
CA ASP A 327 -8.80 6.98 2.10
C ASP A 327 -8.54 8.01 0.99
N ALA A 328 -7.29 8.49 0.92
CA ALA A 328 -6.89 9.56 0.01
C ALA A 328 -7.05 9.16 -1.48
N ALA A 329 -6.76 7.91 -1.84
CA ALA A 329 -6.84 7.46 -3.23
C ALA A 329 -8.31 7.36 -3.67
N THR A 330 -9.19 6.83 -2.82
CA THR A 330 -10.64 6.85 -3.05
C THR A 330 -11.19 8.26 -3.24
N LYS A 331 -10.75 9.23 -2.41
CA LYS A 331 -11.14 10.64 -2.58
C LYS A 331 -10.65 11.22 -3.89
N GLN A 332 -9.40 10.98 -4.24
CA GLN A 332 -8.81 11.43 -5.49
C GLN A 332 -9.55 10.90 -6.72
N GLY A 333 -9.95 9.62 -6.73
CA GLY A 333 -10.74 9.07 -7.83
C GLY A 333 -12.09 9.76 -8.02
N ALA A 334 -12.79 10.07 -6.94
CA ALA A 334 -14.04 10.82 -6.99
C ALA A 334 -13.83 12.29 -7.42
N ASP A 335 -12.75 12.92 -6.97
CA ASP A 335 -12.39 14.29 -7.35
C ASP A 335 -12.01 14.40 -8.83
N ASP A 336 -11.21 13.46 -9.35
CA ASP A 336 -10.85 13.36 -10.77
C ASP A 336 -12.09 13.16 -11.64
N PHE A 337 -13.00 12.25 -11.25
CA PHE A 337 -14.29 12.10 -11.92
C PHE A 337 -15.07 13.43 -11.94
N SER A 338 -15.17 14.09 -10.78
CA SER A 338 -15.87 15.38 -10.64
C SER A 338 -15.29 16.45 -11.55
N LYS A 339 -13.96 16.52 -11.63
CA LYS A 339 -13.21 17.47 -12.47
C LYS A 339 -13.47 17.20 -13.95
N GLY A 340 -13.38 15.94 -14.37
CA GLY A 340 -13.68 15.52 -15.74
C GLY A 340 -15.12 15.84 -16.16
N LEU A 341 -16.09 15.50 -15.31
CA LEU A 341 -17.50 15.80 -15.54
C LEU A 341 -17.74 17.32 -15.65
N THR A 342 -17.25 18.08 -14.67
CA THR A 342 -17.41 19.54 -14.62
C THR A 342 -16.78 20.23 -15.83
N ALA A 343 -15.61 19.78 -16.28
CA ALA A 343 -14.99 20.29 -17.49
C ALA A 343 -15.86 20.02 -18.72
N ALA A 344 -16.29 18.78 -18.91
CA ALA A 344 -17.07 18.38 -20.08
C ALA A 344 -18.44 19.07 -20.18
N VAL A 345 -19.17 19.20 -19.06
CA VAL A 345 -20.49 19.88 -19.06
C VAL A 345 -20.39 21.39 -19.28
N ASN A 346 -19.22 21.98 -18.99
CA ASN A 346 -18.91 23.38 -19.28
C ASN A 346 -18.18 23.57 -20.62
N GLY A 347 -18.09 22.53 -21.46
CA GLY A 347 -17.45 22.60 -22.78
C GLY A 347 -15.93 22.78 -22.76
N GLN A 348 -15.28 22.47 -21.64
CA GLN A 348 -13.83 22.54 -21.47
C GLN A 348 -13.18 21.19 -21.84
N THR A 349 -11.99 21.26 -22.43
CA THR A 349 -11.18 20.08 -22.77
C THR A 349 -10.05 19.89 -21.78
N ILE A 350 -9.85 18.68 -21.28
CA ILE A 350 -8.69 18.29 -20.47
C ILE A 350 -7.68 17.59 -21.38
N ALA A 351 -6.44 18.11 -21.42
CA ALA A 351 -5.35 17.46 -22.15
C ALA A 351 -4.77 16.32 -21.30
N ASN A 352 -4.65 15.13 -21.89
CA ASN A 352 -4.16 13.91 -21.22
C ASN A 352 -4.91 13.59 -19.92
N PRO A 353 -6.23 13.36 -19.98
CA PRO A 353 -7.01 13.11 -18.78
C PRO A 353 -6.57 11.83 -18.06
N THR A 354 -6.61 11.83 -16.73
CA THR A 354 -6.51 10.60 -15.94
C THR A 354 -7.69 9.68 -16.23
N SER A 355 -7.61 8.39 -15.88
CA SER A 355 -8.72 7.45 -16.03
C SER A 355 -9.99 7.91 -15.31
N GLY A 356 -9.88 8.52 -14.12
CA GLY A 356 -11.00 9.13 -13.41
C GLY A 356 -11.59 10.34 -14.13
N GLU A 357 -10.76 11.28 -14.59
CA GLU A 357 -11.22 12.43 -15.38
C GLU A 357 -11.92 11.99 -16.67
N LYS A 358 -11.37 10.98 -17.34
CA LYS A 358 -11.98 10.40 -18.53
C LYS A 358 -13.35 9.80 -18.24
N ALA A 359 -13.49 9.07 -17.12
CA ALA A 359 -14.79 8.54 -16.71
C ALA A 359 -15.82 9.66 -16.46
N GLY A 360 -15.40 10.79 -15.89
CA GLY A 360 -16.24 11.97 -15.73
C GLY A 360 -16.65 12.61 -17.06
N ILE A 361 -15.71 12.74 -18.01
CA ILE A 361 -15.98 13.24 -19.36
C ILE A 361 -17.01 12.34 -20.08
N ASP A 362 -16.82 11.02 -20.00
CA ASP A 362 -17.72 10.04 -20.63
C ASP A 362 -19.15 10.10 -20.03
N ALA A 363 -19.27 10.43 -18.73
CA ALA A 363 -20.55 10.60 -18.04
C ALA A 363 -21.34 11.86 -18.45
N ALA A 364 -20.70 12.85 -19.11
CA ALA A 364 -21.31 14.13 -19.44
C ALA A 364 -22.56 14.01 -20.34
N LYS A 365 -22.63 12.98 -21.19
CA LYS A 365 -23.82 12.74 -22.03
C LYS A 365 -25.05 12.42 -21.19
N SER A 366 -24.93 11.47 -20.26
CA SER A 366 -26.01 11.09 -19.34
C SER A 366 -26.36 12.25 -18.41
N PHE A 367 -25.35 12.99 -17.94
CA PHE A 367 -25.56 14.21 -17.17
C PHE A 367 -26.41 15.23 -17.94
N ASN A 368 -26.04 15.58 -19.18
CA ASN A 368 -26.74 16.60 -19.97
C ASN A 368 -28.19 16.21 -20.28
N GLN A 369 -28.43 14.91 -20.51
CA GLN A 369 -29.78 14.40 -20.66
C GLN A 369 -30.58 14.60 -19.36
N GLY A 370 -30.03 14.18 -18.21
CA GLY A 370 -30.67 14.32 -16.91
C GLY A 370 -30.94 15.78 -16.56
N TYR A 371 -29.95 16.65 -16.77
CA TYR A 371 -30.09 18.08 -16.58
C TYR A 371 -31.27 18.65 -17.39
N THR A 372 -31.37 18.31 -18.68
CA THR A 372 -32.47 18.73 -19.55
C THR A 372 -33.82 18.19 -19.06
N ASP A 373 -33.85 16.96 -18.57
CA ASP A 373 -35.06 16.35 -17.99
C ASP A 373 -35.51 17.11 -16.74
N GLY A 374 -34.55 17.50 -15.88
CA GLY A 374 -34.77 18.32 -14.69
C GLY A 374 -35.29 19.73 -15.00
N GLU A 375 -34.72 20.41 -16.00
CA GLU A 375 -35.20 21.73 -16.45
C GLU A 375 -36.65 21.70 -16.92
N LYS A 376 -37.04 20.65 -17.65
CA LYS A 376 -38.39 20.44 -18.16
C LYS A 376 -39.36 19.85 -17.14
N GLY A 377 -38.84 19.31 -16.04
CA GLY A 377 -39.64 18.57 -15.06
C GLY A 377 -40.20 17.25 -15.60
N THR A 378 -39.47 16.61 -16.51
CA THR A 378 -39.85 15.31 -17.08
C THR A 378 -39.89 14.24 -15.99
N ASP A 379 -40.83 13.28 -16.09
CA ASP A 379 -40.86 12.12 -15.21
C ASP A 379 -39.72 11.14 -15.56
N ASP A 380 -38.81 10.98 -14.61
CA ASP A 380 -37.59 10.19 -14.67
C ASP A 380 -37.65 8.94 -13.79
N SER A 381 -38.84 8.58 -13.29
CA SER A 381 -39.05 7.44 -12.38
C SER A 381 -38.55 6.08 -12.92
N ASN A 382 -38.51 5.92 -14.25
CA ASN A 382 -38.06 4.70 -14.93
C ASN A 382 -36.60 4.75 -15.43
N VAL A 383 -35.88 5.85 -15.20
CA VAL A 383 -34.46 5.99 -15.59
C VAL A 383 -33.60 5.15 -14.65
N THR A 384 -32.80 4.25 -15.21
CA THR A 384 -31.88 3.37 -14.47
C THR A 384 -30.44 3.88 -14.45
N ASP A 385 -30.07 4.81 -15.33
CA ASP A 385 -28.77 5.47 -15.35
C ASP A 385 -28.64 6.37 -14.11
N PRO A 386 -27.72 6.08 -13.17
CA PRO A 386 -27.57 6.87 -11.94
C PRO A 386 -27.18 8.32 -12.21
N VAL A 387 -26.36 8.58 -13.23
CA VAL A 387 -25.88 9.93 -13.56
C VAL A 387 -27.04 10.77 -14.07
N GLN A 388 -27.84 10.23 -14.99
CA GLN A 388 -29.00 10.94 -15.53
C GLN A 388 -30.00 11.26 -14.41
N LYS A 389 -30.32 10.28 -13.57
CA LYS A 389 -31.28 10.43 -12.48
C LYS A 389 -30.85 11.46 -11.43
N ALA A 390 -29.59 11.41 -11.00
CA ALA A 390 -29.06 12.36 -10.03
C ALA A 390 -29.01 13.78 -10.60
N ALA A 391 -28.55 13.94 -11.84
CA ALA A 391 -28.53 15.24 -12.51
C ALA A 391 -29.93 15.85 -12.67
N ALA A 392 -30.93 15.05 -13.04
CA ALA A 392 -32.32 15.50 -13.18
C ALA A 392 -32.90 15.97 -11.84
N ALA A 393 -32.74 15.17 -10.78
CA ALA A 393 -33.21 15.52 -9.45
C ALA A 393 -32.57 16.81 -8.91
N ALA A 394 -31.24 16.93 -9.02
CA ALA A 394 -30.51 18.08 -8.51
C ALA A 394 -30.76 19.36 -9.30
N ALA A 395 -30.88 19.29 -10.63
CA ALA A 395 -31.23 20.45 -11.46
C ALA A 395 -32.65 20.96 -11.14
N LYS A 396 -33.62 20.03 -11.04
CA LYS A 396 -35.00 20.36 -10.66
C LYS A 396 -35.07 20.99 -9.27
N GLU A 397 -34.32 20.45 -8.31
CA GLU A 397 -34.23 20.98 -6.94
C GLU A 397 -33.66 22.41 -6.94
N ALA A 398 -32.51 22.64 -7.59
CA ALA A 398 -31.87 23.95 -7.66
C ALA A 398 -32.78 25.04 -8.28
N LEU A 399 -33.45 24.72 -9.39
CA LEU A 399 -34.38 25.66 -10.05
C LEU A 399 -35.58 25.97 -9.15
N THR A 400 -36.11 24.97 -8.45
CA THR A 400 -37.23 25.14 -7.52
C THR A 400 -36.82 25.97 -6.30
N ASP A 401 -35.67 25.67 -5.71
CA ASP A 401 -35.11 26.40 -4.59
C ASP A 401 -34.84 27.86 -4.96
N TYR A 402 -34.28 28.12 -6.15
CA TYR A 402 -34.04 29.46 -6.64
C TYR A 402 -35.36 30.24 -6.84
N ALA A 403 -36.36 29.63 -7.49
CA ALA A 403 -37.67 30.26 -7.71
C ALA A 403 -38.38 30.61 -6.38
N ASN A 404 -38.13 29.82 -5.32
CA ASN A 404 -38.67 30.05 -3.99
C ASN A 404 -37.82 31.02 -3.14
N GLY A 405 -36.67 31.49 -3.63
CA GLY A 405 -35.76 32.35 -2.89
C GLY A 405 -35.00 31.63 -1.77
N SER A 406 -34.84 30.30 -1.87
CA SER A 406 -34.21 29.45 -0.86
C SER A 406 -33.12 28.50 -1.41
N PRO A 407 -32.17 28.97 -2.26
CA PRO A 407 -31.08 28.12 -2.75
C PRO A 407 -30.22 27.58 -1.60
N LYS A 408 -29.72 26.35 -1.76
CA LYS A 408 -28.78 25.74 -0.80
C LYS A 408 -27.50 26.58 -0.69
N GLY A 409 -26.97 26.63 0.53
CA GLY A 409 -25.65 27.21 0.79
C GLY A 409 -24.51 26.34 0.26
N THR A 410 -23.33 26.93 0.14
CA THR A 410 -22.12 26.25 -0.35
C THR A 410 -21.78 24.97 0.41
N ASP A 411 -21.96 24.97 1.74
CA ASP A 411 -21.66 23.81 2.59
C ASP A 411 -22.58 22.62 2.32
N ASP A 412 -23.85 22.87 2.00
CA ASP A 412 -24.80 21.79 1.70
C ASP A 412 -24.59 21.25 0.29
N ILE A 413 -24.24 22.12 -0.66
CA ILE A 413 -23.84 21.73 -2.02
C ILE A 413 -22.57 20.87 -1.96
N ASN A 414 -21.61 21.19 -1.10
CA ASN A 414 -20.36 20.44 -0.97
C ASN A 414 -20.54 19.03 -0.38
N LYS A 415 -21.68 18.73 0.26
CA LYS A 415 -22.00 17.38 0.78
C LYS A 415 -22.69 16.49 -0.26
N MET A 416 -23.13 17.06 -1.39
CA MET A 416 -23.78 16.29 -2.46
C MET A 416 -22.76 15.37 -3.14
N ASP A 417 -23.26 14.30 -3.78
CA ASP A 417 -22.42 13.50 -4.66
C ASP A 417 -21.91 14.34 -5.86
N PRO A 418 -20.81 13.92 -6.50
CA PRO A 418 -20.22 14.62 -7.65
C PRO A 418 -21.20 15.06 -8.74
N VAL A 419 -22.16 14.20 -9.09
CA VAL A 419 -23.11 14.43 -10.18
C VAL A 419 -24.14 15.48 -9.74
N SER A 420 -24.76 15.27 -8.59
CA SER A 420 -25.75 16.20 -8.06
C SER A 420 -25.16 17.58 -7.78
N LYS A 421 -23.92 17.63 -7.25
CA LYS A 421 -23.19 18.88 -7.01
C LYS A 421 -23.03 19.69 -8.30
N ALA A 422 -22.53 19.05 -9.37
CA ALA A 422 -22.33 19.70 -10.66
C ALA A 422 -23.66 20.18 -11.27
N ALA A 423 -24.73 19.37 -11.20
CA ALA A 423 -26.04 19.72 -11.71
C ALA A 423 -26.68 20.88 -10.93
N TYR A 424 -26.62 20.85 -9.60
CA TYR A 424 -27.16 21.90 -8.75
C TYR A 424 -26.45 23.24 -9.02
N GLN A 425 -25.12 23.23 -9.09
CA GLN A 425 -24.33 24.43 -9.37
C GLN A 425 -24.62 25.01 -10.76
N LYS A 426 -24.67 24.16 -11.79
CA LYS A 426 -25.03 24.59 -13.14
C LYS A 426 -26.44 25.20 -13.19
N ALA A 427 -27.41 24.57 -12.51
CA ALA A 427 -28.77 25.07 -12.44
C ALA A 427 -28.92 26.40 -11.70
N LEU A 428 -28.12 26.65 -10.66
CA LEU A 428 -28.08 27.97 -10.02
C LEU A 428 -27.55 29.06 -10.96
N ASP A 429 -26.56 28.76 -11.78
CA ASP A 429 -26.03 29.72 -12.76
C ASP A 429 -27.02 29.98 -13.89
N ASP A 430 -27.66 28.94 -14.42
CA ASP A 430 -28.71 29.06 -15.44
C ASP A 430 -29.95 29.79 -14.88
N ALA A 431 -30.30 29.58 -13.60
CA ALA A 431 -31.41 30.27 -12.93
C ALA A 431 -31.24 31.80 -12.92
N LYS A 432 -30.01 32.32 -12.78
CA LYS A 432 -29.75 33.77 -12.88
C LYS A 432 -30.09 34.31 -14.27
N GLY A 433 -29.78 33.54 -15.32
CA GLY A 433 -30.14 33.85 -16.70
C GLY A 433 -31.66 33.82 -16.92
N LEU A 434 -32.34 32.79 -16.40
CA LEU A 434 -33.80 32.65 -16.47
C LEU A 434 -34.52 33.77 -15.71
N ALA A 435 -34.05 34.13 -14.52
CA ALA A 435 -34.57 35.25 -13.75
C ALA A 435 -34.42 36.58 -14.51
N THR A 436 -33.28 36.74 -15.20
CA THR A 436 -33.05 37.90 -16.09
C THR A 436 -34.05 37.95 -17.25
N GLN A 437 -34.40 36.80 -17.84
CA GLN A 437 -35.44 36.73 -18.86
C GLN A 437 -36.82 37.11 -18.30
N GLY A 438 -37.15 36.64 -17.10
CA GLY A 438 -38.40 36.95 -16.40
C GLY A 438 -38.59 38.44 -16.10
N GLN A 439 -37.58 39.09 -15.52
CA GLN A 439 -37.65 40.55 -15.27
C GLN A 439 -37.73 41.35 -16.58
N ASN A 440 -37.04 40.90 -17.63
CA ASN A 440 -37.08 41.55 -18.94
C ASN A 440 -38.45 41.37 -19.58
N ALA A 441 -39.11 40.25 -19.34
CA ALA A 441 -40.45 40.02 -19.84
C ALA A 441 -41.44 41.09 -19.29
N PHE A 442 -41.35 41.40 -17.99
CA PHE A 442 -42.15 42.46 -17.38
C PHE A 442 -41.78 43.86 -17.91
N THR A 443 -40.50 44.21 -17.87
CA THR A 443 -40.01 45.55 -18.25
C THR A 443 -40.10 45.86 -19.74
N ASN A 444 -40.19 44.85 -20.60
CA ASN A 444 -40.47 45.01 -22.02
C ASN A 444 -41.96 44.91 -22.35
N GLY A 445 -42.84 44.76 -21.34
CA GLY A 445 -44.28 44.69 -21.55
C GLY A 445 -44.75 43.43 -22.26
N THR A 446 -43.96 42.35 -22.21
CA THR A 446 -44.34 41.04 -22.73
C THR A 446 -45.13 40.25 -21.69
N GLY A 447 -45.85 39.21 -22.12
CA GLY A 447 -46.64 38.38 -21.20
C GLY A 447 -45.77 37.65 -20.16
N ARG A 448 -46.39 37.30 -19.03
CA ARG A 448 -45.77 36.49 -17.98
C ARG A 448 -45.26 35.15 -18.55
N PRO A 449 -44.01 34.75 -18.27
CA PRO A 449 -43.49 33.44 -18.69
C PRO A 449 -44.34 32.26 -18.20
N ASP A 450 -44.34 31.17 -18.97
CA ASP A 450 -44.99 29.91 -18.59
C ASP A 450 -44.27 29.27 -17.39
N ASP A 451 -45.02 28.81 -16.39
CA ASP A 451 -44.52 28.23 -15.14
C ASP A 451 -44.78 26.72 -15.02
N SER A 452 -45.13 26.07 -16.13
CA SER A 452 -45.37 24.62 -16.18
C SER A 452 -44.12 23.77 -15.93
N THR A 453 -42.93 24.34 -16.12
CA THR A 453 -41.62 23.67 -15.94
C THR A 453 -40.80 24.30 -14.81
N PRO A 454 -39.86 23.57 -14.17
CA PRO A 454 -38.93 24.15 -13.20
C PRO A 454 -38.18 25.38 -13.71
N ALA A 455 -37.66 25.35 -14.94
CA ALA A 455 -37.01 26.51 -15.55
C ALA A 455 -37.99 27.69 -15.75
N GLY A 456 -39.21 27.39 -16.22
CA GLY A 456 -40.28 28.36 -16.38
C GLY A 456 -40.67 29.06 -15.08
N LYS A 457 -40.73 28.32 -13.97
CA LYS A 457 -41.02 28.87 -12.63
C LYS A 457 -40.01 29.92 -12.19
N VAL A 458 -38.73 29.76 -12.50
CA VAL A 458 -37.71 30.78 -12.19
C VAL A 458 -37.99 32.09 -12.93
N ALA A 459 -38.25 32.01 -14.24
CA ALA A 459 -38.58 33.19 -15.05
C ALA A 459 -39.90 33.84 -14.60
N ALA A 460 -40.91 33.04 -14.30
CA ALA A 460 -42.21 33.51 -13.81
C ALA A 460 -42.09 34.19 -12.44
N ALA A 461 -41.34 33.61 -11.50
CA ALA A 461 -41.09 34.20 -10.19
C ALA A 461 -40.39 35.56 -10.29
N ALA A 462 -39.39 35.69 -11.17
CA ALA A 462 -38.71 36.96 -11.41
C ALA A 462 -39.64 38.01 -12.08
N TYR A 463 -40.50 37.58 -13.02
CA TYR A 463 -41.54 38.45 -13.57
C TYR A 463 -42.48 38.96 -12.47
N ASP A 464 -42.97 38.05 -11.61
CA ASP A 464 -43.89 38.37 -10.52
C ASP A 464 -43.24 39.31 -9.50
N LYS A 465 -41.94 39.12 -9.21
CA LYS A 465 -41.16 40.04 -8.36
C LYS A 465 -40.96 41.42 -8.98
N ALA A 466 -40.70 41.50 -10.30
CA ALA A 466 -40.63 42.78 -10.99
C ALA A 466 -41.99 43.50 -11.00
N LYS A 467 -43.08 42.77 -11.21
CA LYS A 467 -44.45 43.30 -11.08
C LYS A 467 -44.72 43.82 -9.67
N GLN A 468 -44.34 43.05 -8.65
CA GLN A 468 -44.47 43.48 -7.26
C GLN A 468 -43.71 44.80 -7.02
N GLY A 469 -42.45 44.90 -7.46
CA GLY A 469 -41.65 46.12 -7.31
C GLY A 469 -42.25 47.35 -7.99
N TYR A 470 -42.90 47.17 -9.14
CA TYR A 470 -43.63 48.24 -9.82
C TYR A 470 -44.86 48.71 -9.01
N GLU A 471 -45.68 47.77 -8.54
CA GLU A 471 -46.90 48.06 -7.78
C GLU A 471 -46.59 48.71 -6.43
N ASP A 472 -45.56 48.22 -5.76
CA ASP A 472 -45.04 48.75 -4.50
C ASP A 472 -44.49 50.18 -4.67
N ALA A 473 -43.74 50.43 -5.73
CA ALA A 473 -43.28 51.78 -6.09
C ALA A 473 -44.47 52.72 -6.35
N ALA A 474 -45.50 52.26 -7.05
CA ALA A 474 -46.72 53.01 -7.29
C ALA A 474 -47.50 53.33 -6.00
N ALA A 475 -47.46 52.41 -5.03
CA ALA A 475 -48.12 52.56 -3.73
C ALA A 475 -47.27 53.32 -2.68
N GLY A 476 -46.01 53.64 -2.98
CA GLY A 476 -45.07 54.22 -2.01
C GLY A 476 -44.72 53.26 -0.87
N LYS A 477 -44.75 51.95 -1.11
CA LYS A 477 -44.47 50.90 -0.12
C LYS A 477 -43.24 50.13 -0.54
N THR A 478 -42.13 50.23 0.18
CA THR A 478 -40.94 49.39 -0.06
C THR A 478 -40.52 48.74 1.23
N THR A 479 -40.41 47.40 1.25
CA THR A 479 -39.90 46.67 2.43
C THR A 479 -38.38 46.57 2.40
N ASP A 480 -37.72 46.38 3.56
CA ASP A 480 -36.26 46.16 3.62
C ASP A 480 -35.82 44.85 2.95
N ALA A 481 -36.68 43.82 2.98
CA ALA A 481 -36.38 42.50 2.45
C ALA A 481 -36.30 42.50 0.91
N ASP A 482 -37.10 43.31 0.24
CA ASP A 482 -37.18 43.34 -1.22
C ASP A 482 -36.13 44.28 -1.86
N LYS A 483 -35.42 45.11 -1.08
CA LYS A 483 -34.49 46.13 -1.62
C LYS A 483 -33.28 45.56 -2.35
N ASN A 484 -32.91 44.32 -2.04
CA ASN A 484 -31.71 43.68 -2.60
C ASN A 484 -32.03 42.68 -3.71
N ASP A 485 -33.31 42.48 -4.06
CA ASP A 485 -33.72 41.60 -5.16
C ASP A 485 -33.60 42.35 -6.51
N PRO A 486 -32.79 41.87 -7.48
CA PRO A 486 -32.62 42.56 -8.75
C PRO A 486 -33.91 42.70 -9.58
N ALA A 487 -34.79 41.70 -9.57
CA ALA A 487 -36.03 41.74 -10.32
C ALA A 487 -36.99 42.77 -9.72
N TYR A 488 -37.08 42.83 -8.39
CA TYR A 488 -37.86 43.85 -7.69
C TYR A 488 -37.34 45.28 -7.97
N GLN A 489 -36.01 45.48 -7.97
CA GLN A 489 -35.41 46.76 -8.36
C GLN A 489 -35.72 47.14 -9.81
N ALA A 490 -35.69 46.17 -10.74
CA ALA A 490 -36.09 46.38 -12.13
C ALA A 490 -37.55 46.85 -12.22
N GLY A 491 -38.44 46.29 -11.41
CA GLY A 491 -39.83 46.73 -11.24
C GLY A 491 -39.97 48.19 -10.80
N GLN A 492 -39.25 48.60 -9.75
CA GLN A 492 -39.26 49.98 -9.27
C GLN A 492 -38.76 50.97 -10.35
N LYS A 493 -37.70 50.59 -11.07
CA LYS A 493 -37.21 51.38 -12.19
C LYS A 493 -38.27 51.47 -13.29
N ALA A 494 -38.96 50.37 -13.58
CA ALA A 494 -40.02 50.33 -14.58
C ALA A 494 -41.18 51.28 -14.25
N TYR A 495 -41.52 51.46 -12.96
CA TYR A 495 -42.49 52.47 -12.52
C TYR A 495 -41.97 53.89 -12.77
N THR A 496 -40.71 54.17 -12.45
CA THR A 496 -40.08 55.48 -12.71
C THR A 496 -40.07 55.81 -14.22
N ASP A 497 -39.74 54.83 -15.05
CA ASP A 497 -39.76 54.94 -16.50
C ASP A 497 -41.18 55.17 -17.04
N SER A 498 -42.19 54.50 -16.46
CA SER A 498 -43.61 54.69 -16.77
C SER A 498 -44.06 56.12 -16.45
N GLN A 499 -43.70 56.64 -15.26
CA GLN A 499 -44.00 58.02 -14.87
C GLN A 499 -43.32 59.04 -15.78
N THR A 500 -42.11 58.74 -16.26
CA THR A 500 -41.41 59.57 -17.26
C THR A 500 -42.20 59.62 -18.58
N GLY A 501 -42.70 58.47 -19.05
CA GLY A 501 -43.50 58.40 -20.28
C GLY A 501 -44.85 59.10 -20.15
N TYR A 502 -45.56 58.88 -19.05
CA TYR A 502 -46.86 59.50 -18.77
C TYR A 502 -46.77 61.04 -18.67
N ASN A 503 -45.71 61.57 -18.05
CA ASN A 503 -45.51 63.02 -17.92
C ASN A 503 -44.85 63.65 -19.17
N GLY A 504 -44.45 62.85 -20.16
CA GLY A 504 -43.80 63.32 -21.37
C GLY A 504 -44.74 64.09 -22.28
N THR A 505 -44.31 65.26 -22.76
CA THR A 505 -45.10 66.11 -23.68
C THR A 505 -44.73 65.92 -25.15
N THR A 506 -43.66 65.18 -25.43
CA THR A 506 -43.17 64.87 -26.77
C THR A 506 -42.99 63.37 -26.93
N THR A 507 -43.08 62.88 -28.16
CA THR A 507 -42.83 61.47 -28.49
C THR A 507 -41.47 61.02 -27.91
N PRO A 508 -41.43 59.91 -27.15
CA PRO A 508 -40.19 59.39 -26.59
C PRO A 508 -39.15 59.08 -27.66
N ALA A 509 -37.88 59.28 -27.34
CA ALA A 509 -36.78 58.94 -28.24
C ALA A 509 -36.71 57.44 -28.53
N ASP A 510 -36.11 57.05 -29.66
CA ASP A 510 -36.02 55.65 -30.09
C ASP A 510 -35.29 54.76 -29.08
N ASN A 511 -34.35 55.31 -28.31
CA ASN A 511 -33.60 54.60 -27.27
C ASN A 511 -34.24 54.67 -25.87
N ALA A 512 -35.43 55.27 -25.73
CA ALA A 512 -36.18 55.24 -24.47
C ALA A 512 -36.59 53.80 -24.12
N SER A 513 -36.76 53.51 -22.83
CA SER A 513 -37.21 52.18 -22.40
C SER A 513 -38.62 51.89 -22.92
N GLN A 514 -38.94 50.59 -23.06
CA GLN A 514 -40.23 50.18 -23.59
C GLN A 514 -41.38 50.70 -22.72
N LEU A 515 -41.22 50.70 -21.39
CA LEU A 515 -42.28 51.18 -20.50
C LEU A 515 -42.49 52.71 -20.59
N THR A 516 -41.46 53.50 -20.88
CA THR A 516 -41.63 54.93 -21.19
C THR A 516 -42.45 55.13 -22.46
N LYS A 517 -42.15 54.35 -23.52
CA LYS A 517 -42.90 54.40 -24.79
C LYS A 517 -44.36 53.97 -24.59
N ASP A 518 -44.56 52.87 -23.88
CA ASP A 518 -45.88 52.32 -23.58
C ASP A 518 -46.71 53.29 -22.74
N ALA A 519 -46.15 53.89 -21.69
CA ALA A 519 -46.85 54.88 -20.88
C ALA A 519 -47.23 56.14 -21.68
N TYR A 520 -46.33 56.65 -22.51
CA TYR A 520 -46.63 57.80 -23.39
C TYR A 520 -47.77 57.49 -24.37
N ASN A 521 -47.68 56.33 -25.05
CA ASN A 521 -48.71 55.89 -26.00
C ASN A 521 -50.05 55.63 -25.31
N GLY A 522 -50.02 55.05 -24.10
CA GLY A 522 -51.19 54.84 -23.26
C GLY A 522 -51.85 56.15 -22.88
N ALA A 523 -51.09 57.11 -22.33
CA ALA A 523 -51.59 58.43 -21.97
C ALA A 523 -52.21 59.17 -23.15
N THR A 524 -51.53 59.16 -24.30
CA THR A 524 -51.99 59.81 -25.54
C THR A 524 -53.30 59.19 -26.03
N SER A 525 -53.38 57.85 -26.06
CA SER A 525 -54.57 57.13 -26.50
C SER A 525 -55.74 57.31 -25.54
N GLY A 526 -55.49 57.26 -24.23
CA GLY A 526 -56.50 57.42 -23.18
C GLY A 526 -57.13 58.80 -23.20
N ALA A 527 -56.32 59.86 -23.29
CA ALA A 527 -56.82 61.23 -23.42
C ALA A 527 -57.65 61.42 -24.71
N ALA A 528 -57.16 60.90 -25.84
CA ALA A 528 -57.85 61.01 -27.13
C ALA A 528 -59.20 60.29 -27.13
N ASP A 529 -59.27 59.06 -26.61
CA ASP A 529 -60.51 58.29 -26.53
C ASP A 529 -61.52 58.92 -25.57
N ALA A 530 -61.07 59.45 -24.42
CA ALA A 530 -61.91 60.18 -23.48
C ALA A 530 -62.54 61.41 -24.14
N VAL A 531 -61.73 62.26 -24.81
CA VAL A 531 -62.21 63.46 -25.52
C VAL A 531 -63.18 63.10 -26.64
N ALA A 532 -62.97 61.96 -27.31
CA ALA A 532 -63.86 61.45 -28.34
C ALA A 532 -65.14 60.80 -27.78
N GLY A 533 -65.29 60.68 -26.45
CA GLY A 533 -66.44 60.03 -25.81
C GLY A 533 -66.53 58.52 -26.06
N LYS A 534 -65.42 57.87 -26.40
CA LYS A 534 -65.39 56.42 -26.64
C LYS A 534 -65.29 55.66 -25.33
N ALA A 535 -65.88 54.47 -25.28
CA ALA A 535 -65.64 53.54 -24.19
C ALA A 535 -64.18 53.03 -24.20
N LYS A 536 -63.67 52.65 -23.02
CA LYS A 536 -62.34 52.02 -22.90
C LYS A 536 -62.26 50.77 -23.78
N PRO A 537 -61.17 50.57 -24.53
CA PRO A 537 -61.07 49.49 -25.50
C PRO A 537 -60.95 48.12 -24.81
N ALA A 538 -61.57 47.11 -25.41
CA ALA A 538 -61.61 45.76 -24.83
C ALA A 538 -60.23 45.07 -24.80
N ASP A 539 -59.31 45.46 -25.70
CA ASP A 539 -57.94 44.93 -25.75
C ASP A 539 -56.98 45.64 -24.77
N LEU A 540 -57.45 46.60 -23.96
CA LEU A 540 -56.61 47.30 -22.99
C LEU A 540 -55.89 46.34 -22.05
N ALA A 541 -56.56 45.27 -21.62
CA ALA A 541 -56.02 44.24 -20.74
C ALA A 541 -54.85 43.44 -21.37
N THR A 542 -54.65 43.54 -22.69
CA THR A 542 -53.54 42.87 -23.41
C THR A 542 -52.29 43.74 -23.52
N LYS A 543 -52.34 45.00 -23.06
CA LYS A 543 -51.21 45.94 -23.10
C LYS A 543 -50.33 45.77 -21.86
N SER A 544 -49.13 46.35 -21.88
CA SER A 544 -48.27 46.37 -20.71
C SER A 544 -48.91 47.14 -19.55
N GLN A 545 -48.49 46.85 -18.32
CA GLN A 545 -49.01 47.53 -17.12
C GLN A 545 -48.83 49.05 -17.22
N ALA A 546 -47.67 49.53 -17.68
CA ALA A 546 -47.40 50.94 -17.88
C ALA A 546 -48.37 51.62 -18.86
N TYR A 547 -48.70 50.96 -19.98
CA TYR A 547 -49.71 51.46 -20.91
C TYR A 547 -51.08 51.54 -20.25
N GLN A 548 -51.49 50.46 -19.57
CA GLN A 548 -52.82 50.39 -18.92
C GLN A 548 -52.98 51.47 -17.86
N ASP A 549 -52.00 51.66 -16.99
CA ASP A 549 -52.02 52.67 -15.94
C ASP A 549 -52.07 54.08 -16.53
N ALA A 550 -51.21 54.37 -17.50
CA ALA A 550 -51.15 55.68 -18.14
C ALA A 550 -52.42 56.00 -18.94
N TYR A 551 -52.96 55.01 -19.67
CA TYR A 551 -54.23 55.12 -20.40
C TYR A 551 -55.37 55.43 -19.43
N ASN A 552 -55.54 54.62 -18.39
CA ASN A 552 -56.64 54.81 -17.43
C ASN A 552 -56.54 56.18 -16.74
N LYS A 553 -55.35 56.55 -16.29
CA LYS A 553 -55.11 57.83 -15.63
C LYS A 553 -55.40 59.02 -16.54
N ALA A 554 -54.93 59.00 -17.79
CA ALA A 554 -55.16 60.08 -18.75
C ALA A 554 -56.63 60.15 -19.20
N TYR A 555 -57.27 58.99 -19.41
CA TYR A 555 -58.68 58.89 -19.75
C TYR A 555 -59.56 59.50 -18.65
N ASP A 556 -59.33 59.10 -17.39
CA ASP A 556 -60.12 59.57 -16.25
C ASP A 556 -59.88 61.08 -15.99
N GLN A 557 -58.64 61.56 -16.15
CA GLN A 557 -58.32 63.00 -16.06
C GLN A 557 -58.98 63.83 -17.17
N ALA A 558 -58.97 63.35 -18.41
CA ALA A 558 -59.60 64.04 -19.53
C ALA A 558 -61.13 64.09 -19.35
N GLN A 559 -61.75 63.00 -18.89
CA GLN A 559 -63.18 63.00 -18.55
C GLN A 559 -63.51 64.00 -17.44
N LYS A 560 -62.70 64.04 -16.39
CA LYS A 560 -62.87 65.03 -15.30
C LYS A 560 -62.70 66.46 -15.80
N GLY A 561 -61.66 66.74 -16.58
CA GLY A 561 -61.42 68.06 -17.14
C GLY A 561 -62.55 68.53 -18.06
N MET A 562 -63.14 67.62 -18.85
CA MET A 562 -64.34 67.93 -19.65
C MET A 562 -65.57 68.20 -18.78
N ALA A 563 -65.78 67.41 -17.72
CA ALA A 563 -66.87 67.64 -16.78
C ALA A 563 -66.74 69.00 -16.07
N ASP A 564 -65.54 69.35 -15.61
CA ASP A 564 -65.24 70.62 -14.96
C ASP A 564 -65.45 71.81 -15.92
N ALA A 565 -64.99 71.67 -17.18
CA ALA A 565 -65.20 72.67 -18.24
C ALA A 565 -66.70 72.87 -18.56
N THR A 566 -67.51 71.81 -18.47
CA THR A 566 -68.97 71.88 -18.68
C THR A 566 -69.70 72.48 -17.47
N ALA A 567 -69.15 72.34 -16.26
CA ALA A 567 -69.69 72.88 -15.01
C ALA A 567 -69.29 74.34 -14.73
N GLY A 568 -68.41 74.95 -15.54
CA GLY A 568 -67.96 76.34 -15.37
C GLY A 568 -66.99 76.54 -14.20
N THR A 569 -66.42 75.46 -13.65
CA THR A 569 -65.41 75.49 -12.59
C THR A 569 -64.02 75.30 -13.20
N GLN A 570 -63.03 76.08 -12.76
CA GLN A 570 -61.67 76.01 -13.31
C GLN A 570 -61.09 74.59 -13.08
N PRO A 571 -60.52 73.92 -14.11
CA PRO A 571 -59.92 72.60 -13.94
C PRO A 571 -58.69 72.70 -13.03
N THR A 572 -58.62 71.84 -12.01
CA THR A 572 -57.46 71.67 -11.11
C THR A 572 -56.63 70.46 -11.47
#